data_AF-R4LI18-F1
#
_entry.id   AF-R4LI18-F1
#
_cell.length_a   1.000
_cell.length_b   1.000
_cell.length_c   1.000
_cell.angle_alpha   90.00
_cell.angle_beta   90.00
_cell.angle_gamma   90.00
#
_symmetry.space_group_name_H-M   'P 1'
#
loop_
_entity.id
_entity.type
_entity.pdbx_description
1 polymer ?
#
loop_
_entity_poly.entity_id
_entity_poly.type
_entity_poly.pdbx_seq_one_letter_code
_entity_poly.pdbx_strand_id
1 'polypeptide(L)'
;MTPTQERVVVTVAGKVVADSTNALTLQESTYPAVQYIPMSDVDTTLLERTGTSTYCPYKGDASYYSIPAGGERSVDAIWVYEQPREAVAAIKDHVAFYPDRVDAITVGG
;
A
#
# COMPACT_ATOMS: atom_id res chain seq x y z
N MET A 1 -0.37 -2.67 -15.06
CA MET A 1 -1.01 -3.15 -13.83
C MET A 1 -1.86 -4.35 -14.16
N THR A 2 -1.82 -5.38 -13.35
CA THR A 2 -2.61 -6.61 -13.55
C THR A 2 -3.16 -7.07 -12.21
N PRO A 3 -4.32 -7.74 -12.15
CA PRO A 3 -4.76 -8.40 -10.93
C PRO A 3 -3.66 -9.31 -10.37
N THR A 4 -3.45 -9.29 -9.05
CA THR A 4 -2.45 -10.14 -8.38
C THR A 4 -2.84 -11.62 -8.44
N GLN A 5 -4.13 -11.94 -8.55
CA GLN A 5 -4.72 -13.30 -8.62
C GLN A 5 -4.49 -14.21 -7.39
N GLU A 6 -3.64 -13.78 -6.46
CA GLU A 6 -3.34 -14.45 -5.22
C GLU A 6 -3.76 -13.59 -4.01
N ARG A 7 -3.96 -14.23 -2.86
CA ARG A 7 -4.22 -13.52 -1.61
C ARG A 7 -2.97 -12.76 -1.17
N VAL A 8 -3.13 -11.48 -0.84
CA VAL A 8 -2.09 -10.61 -0.30
C VAL A 8 -2.41 -10.31 1.16
N VAL A 9 -1.47 -10.60 2.06
CA VAL A 9 -1.60 -10.32 3.50
C VAL A 9 -0.43 -9.46 3.95
N VAL A 10 -0.74 -8.38 4.68
CA VAL A 10 0.25 -7.49 5.28
C VAL A 10 0.14 -7.54 6.80
N THR A 11 1.27 -7.76 7.48
CA THR A 11 1.31 -7.82 8.95
C THR A 11 2.25 -6.79 9.55
N VAL A 12 1.86 -6.25 10.71
CA VAL A 12 2.67 -5.35 11.54
C VAL A 12 2.38 -5.62 13.01
N ALA A 13 3.43 -5.79 13.81
CA ALA A 13 3.37 -6.07 15.25
C ALA A 13 2.43 -7.25 15.59
N GLY A 14 2.46 -8.31 14.76
CA GLY A 14 1.61 -9.49 14.92
C GLY A 14 0.14 -9.30 14.55
N LYS A 15 -0.26 -8.14 14.02
CA LYS A 15 -1.61 -7.86 13.52
C LYS A 15 -1.65 -7.95 12.00
N VAL A 16 -2.77 -8.39 11.45
CA VAL A 16 -3.06 -8.29 10.02
C VAL A 16 -3.60 -6.88 9.76
N VAL A 17 -2.86 -6.09 8.99
CA VAL A 17 -3.24 -4.72 8.62
C VAL A 17 -4.02 -4.71 7.32
N ALA A 18 -3.70 -5.62 6.40
CA ALA A 18 -4.43 -5.78 5.15
C ALA A 18 -4.52 -7.25 4.76
N ASP A 19 -5.66 -7.63 4.19
CA ASP A 19 -5.95 -9.00 3.76
C ASP A 19 -6.88 -8.95 2.55
N SER A 20 -6.33 -9.20 1.36
CA SER A 20 -7.05 -8.95 0.11
C SER A 20 -6.83 -10.05 -0.92
N THR A 21 -7.90 -10.39 -1.65
CA THR A 21 -7.84 -11.18 -2.89
C THR A 21 -8.04 -10.30 -4.13
N ASN A 22 -8.19 -8.99 -3.95
CA ASN A 22 -8.51 -8.01 -4.99
C ASN A 22 -7.34 -7.06 -5.28
N ALA A 23 -6.14 -7.41 -4.83
CA ALA A 23 -4.95 -6.61 -5.04
C ALA A 23 -4.56 -6.52 -6.53
N LEU A 24 -3.92 -5.41 -6.88
CA LEU A 24 -3.33 -5.16 -8.18
C LEU A 24 -1.81 -5.20 -8.06
N THR A 25 -1.15 -5.92 -8.96
CA THR A 25 0.30 -5.90 -9.11
C THR A 25 0.70 -4.80 -10.11
N LEU A 26 1.55 -3.89 -9.66
CA LEU A 26 2.24 -2.93 -10.51
C LEU A 26 3.72 -3.30 -10.60
N GLN A 27 4.15 -3.70 -11.79
CA GLN A 27 5.54 -3.93 -12.13
C GLN A 27 6.09 -2.71 -12.89
N GLU A 28 7.03 -1.98 -12.30
CA GLU A 28 7.69 -0.83 -12.94
C GLU A 28 9.11 -1.20 -13.36
N SER A 29 9.29 -1.53 -14.64
CA SER A 29 10.59 -1.82 -15.24
C SER A 29 11.42 -2.81 -14.40
N THR A 30 12.48 -2.32 -13.74
CA THR A 30 13.42 -3.12 -12.93
C THR A 30 13.13 -3.08 -11.43
N TYR A 31 12.16 -2.30 -10.97
CA TYR A 31 11.78 -2.25 -9.56
C TYR A 31 11.01 -3.51 -9.17
N PRO A 32 11.08 -3.92 -7.89
CA PRO A 32 10.23 -4.99 -7.37
C PRO A 32 8.75 -4.71 -7.64
N ALA A 33 8.00 -5.77 -7.93
CA ALA A 33 6.55 -5.68 -8.08
C ALA A 33 5.92 -5.15 -6.80
N VAL A 34 5.03 -4.16 -6.94
CA VAL A 34 4.30 -3.55 -5.82
C VAL A 34 2.84 -4.00 -5.86
N GLN A 35 2.32 -4.40 -4.72
CA GLN A 35 0.93 -4.77 -4.52
C GLN A 35 0.16 -3.54 -4.04
N TYR A 36 -0.81 -3.13 -4.85
CA TYR A 36 -1.79 -2.12 -4.51
C TYR A 36 -3.03 -2.84 -3.99
N ILE A 37 -3.32 -2.65 -2.71
CA ILE A 37 -4.44 -3.28 -2.01
C ILE A 37 -5.59 -2.27 -1.91
N PRO A 38 -6.83 -2.63 -2.25
CA PRO A 38 -7.97 -1.74 -2.07
C PRO A 38 -8.06 -1.28 -0.61
N MET A 39 -8.29 0.01 -0.37
CA MET A 39 -8.42 0.55 1.00
C MET A 39 -9.55 -0.15 1.79
N SER A 40 -10.56 -0.70 1.11
CA SER A 40 -11.63 -1.49 1.73
C SER A 40 -11.16 -2.78 2.40
N ASP A 41 -10.02 -3.32 1.97
CA ASP A 41 -9.46 -4.58 2.44
C ASP A 41 -8.35 -4.34 3.49
N VAL A 42 -8.20 -3.08 3.93
CA VAL A 42 -7.25 -2.62 4.92
C VAL A 42 -8.01 -2.26 6.20
N ASP A 43 -7.51 -2.70 7.35
CA ASP A 43 -8.06 -2.28 8.64
C ASP A 43 -7.62 -0.83 8.93
N THR A 44 -8.42 0.11 8.43
CA THR A 44 -8.20 1.55 8.61
C THR A 44 -8.20 2.00 10.08
N THR A 45 -8.72 1.19 11.02
CA THR A 45 -8.66 1.51 12.46
C THR A 45 -7.25 1.39 13.02
N LEU A 46 -6.34 0.71 12.30
CA LEU A 46 -4.94 0.58 12.63
C LEU A 46 -4.06 1.65 11.98
N LEU A 47 -4.65 2.55 11.17
CA LEU A 47 -3.92 3.54 10.39
C LEU A 47 -4.05 4.94 10.96
N GLU A 48 -3.00 5.73 10.79
CA GLU A 48 -2.99 7.15 11.11
C GLU A 48 -2.54 7.95 9.90
N ARG A 49 -3.38 8.87 9.42
CA ARG A 49 -3.03 9.75 8.29
C ARG A 49 -1.94 10.72 8.71
N THR A 50 -0.89 10.83 7.91
CA THR A 50 0.16 11.82 8.16
C THR A 50 -0.01 13.05 7.28
N GLY A 51 0.64 14.15 7.67
CA GLY A 51 0.76 15.35 6.83
C GLY A 51 1.80 15.20 5.73
N THR A 52 2.50 14.06 5.64
CA THR A 52 3.51 13.81 4.61
C THR A 52 2.85 13.66 3.25
N SER A 53 3.40 14.35 2.26
CA SER A 53 3.06 14.14 0.86
C SER A 53 4.30 14.23 -0.02
N THR A 54 4.31 13.48 -1.12
CA THR A 54 5.38 13.55 -2.11
C THR A 54 4.79 13.62 -3.51
N TYR A 55 5.49 14.32 -4.40
CA TYR A 55 5.05 14.48 -5.77
C TYR A 55 5.76 13.50 -6.70
N CYS A 56 4.98 12.71 -7.44
CA CYS A 56 5.48 11.88 -8.53
C CYS A 56 5.01 12.43 -9.88
N PRO A 57 5.92 12.73 -10.85
CA PRO A 57 5.53 13.28 -12.14
C PRO A 57 4.59 12.35 -12.92
N TYR A 58 4.70 11.03 -12.72
CA TYR A 58 3.92 10.02 -13.43
C TYR A 58 2.60 9.65 -12.75
N LYS A 59 2.53 9.74 -11.42
CA LYS A 59 1.39 9.21 -10.65
C LYS A 59 0.55 10.29 -9.95
N GLY A 60 1.12 11.46 -9.69
CA GLY A 60 0.47 12.55 -8.95
C GLY A 60 1.01 12.64 -7.52
N ASP A 61 0.19 13.21 -6.63
CA ASP A 61 0.52 13.41 -5.22
C ASP A 61 0.28 12.13 -4.41
N ALA A 62 1.35 11.60 -3.83
CA ALA A 62 1.28 10.52 -2.86
C ALA A 62 0.99 11.11 -1.48
N SER A 63 0.02 10.53 -0.79
CA SER A 63 -0.23 10.75 0.64
C SER A 63 0.16 9.52 1.43
N TYR A 64 0.45 9.69 2.72
CA TYR A 64 0.99 8.62 3.55
C TYR A 64 0.15 8.34 4.79
N TYR A 65 0.19 7.09 5.23
CA TYR A 65 -0.33 6.67 6.53
C TYR A 65 0.78 5.96 7.32
N SER A 66 0.76 6.17 8.62
CA SER A 66 1.55 5.41 9.59
C SER A 66 0.72 4.28 10.19
N ILE A 67 1.40 3.27 10.74
CA ILE A 67 0.77 2.16 11.48
C ILE A 67 1.29 2.23 12.92
N PRO A 68 0.59 2.88 13.86
CA PRO A 68 1.11 3.15 15.21
C PRO A 68 1.55 1.90 15.97
N ALA A 69 0.93 0.74 15.70
CA ALA A 69 1.30 -0.54 16.31
C ALA A 69 2.75 -0.96 16.01
N GLY A 70 3.33 -0.53 14.88
CA GLY A 70 4.71 -0.82 14.50
C GLY A 70 5.75 0.18 15.03
N GLY A 71 5.31 1.21 15.75
CA GLY A 71 6.17 2.26 16.30
C GLY A 71 6.92 3.05 15.21
N GLU A 72 8.11 3.56 15.56
CA GLU A 72 8.93 4.42 14.68
C GLU A 72 9.24 3.80 13.31
N ARG A 73 9.36 2.47 13.23
CA ARG A 73 9.63 1.77 11.97
C ARG A 73 8.48 1.91 10.97
N SER A 74 7.25 2.04 11.46
CA SER A 74 6.05 2.07 10.63
C SER A 74 5.47 3.47 10.44
N VAL A 75 6.28 4.51 10.65
CA VAL A 75 5.96 5.88 10.22
C VAL A 75 5.95 5.94 8.69
N ASP A 76 4.90 6.54 8.12
CA ASP A 76 4.68 6.64 6.67
C ASP A 76 4.86 5.26 5.97
N ALA A 77 4.43 4.17 6.62
CA ALA A 77 4.57 2.81 6.11
C ALA A 77 3.72 2.53 4.86
N ILE A 78 2.70 3.35 4.63
CA ILE A 78 1.72 3.18 3.57
C ILE A 78 1.73 4.43 2.71
N TRP A 79 1.66 4.27 1.38
CA TRP A 79 1.38 5.36 0.47
C TRP A 79 0.12 5.10 -0.36
N VAL A 80 -0.58 6.18 -0.71
CA VAL A 80 -1.78 6.19 -1.53
C VAL A 80 -1.71 7.33 -2.53
N TYR A 81 -2.27 7.13 -3.72
CA TYR A 81 -2.53 8.21 -4.67
C TYR A 81 -4.05 8.46 -4.67
N GLU A 82 -4.50 9.49 -3.96
CA GLU A 82 -5.93 9.82 -3.84
C GLU A 82 -6.51 10.39 -5.15
N GLN A 83 -5.65 11.07 -5.91
CA GLN A 83 -5.96 11.64 -7.21
C GLN A 83 -4.91 11.19 -8.22
N PRO A 84 -4.88 9.88 -8.56
CA PRO A 84 -3.89 9.36 -9.48
C PRO A 84 -4.13 9.94 -10.89
N ARG A 85 -3.05 10.13 -11.64
CA ARG A 85 -3.16 10.51 -13.06
C ARG A 85 -3.90 9.44 -13.86
N GLU A 86 -4.52 9.82 -14.98
CA GLU A 86 -5.32 8.91 -15.83
C GLU A 86 -4.59 7.62 -16.21
N ALA A 87 -3.29 7.71 -16.53
CA ALA A 87 -2.47 6.56 -16.90
C ALA A 87 -2.37 5.48 -15.80
N VAL A 88 -2.60 5.85 -14.54
CA VAL A 88 -2.60 4.98 -13.37
C VAL A 88 -3.92 5.07 -12.60
N ALA A 89 -5.02 5.44 -13.26
CA ALA A 89 -6.32 5.61 -12.60
C ALA A 89 -6.81 4.34 -11.86
N ALA A 90 -6.36 3.16 -12.29
CA ALA A 90 -6.75 1.90 -11.68
C ALA A 90 -6.20 1.67 -10.26
N ILE A 91 -5.19 2.43 -9.79
CA ILE A 91 -4.73 2.38 -8.38
C ILE A 91 -5.47 3.40 -7.50
N LYS A 92 -6.49 4.09 -8.03
CA LYS A 92 -7.33 4.95 -7.21
C LYS A 92 -7.98 4.11 -6.10
N ASP A 93 -8.04 4.69 -4.90
CA ASP A 93 -8.59 4.04 -3.70
C ASP A 93 -7.83 2.75 -3.28
N HIS A 94 -6.60 2.56 -3.79
CA HIS A 94 -5.69 1.51 -3.37
C HIS A 94 -4.47 2.08 -2.64
N VAL A 95 -3.95 1.31 -1.71
CA VAL A 95 -2.75 1.63 -0.94
C VAL A 95 -1.66 0.62 -1.22
N ALA A 96 -0.40 1.02 -1.04
CA ALA A 96 0.74 0.13 -1.08
C ALA A 96 1.61 0.33 0.16
N PHE A 97 2.38 -0.70 0.51
CA PHE A 97 3.13 -0.78 1.76
C PHE A 97 4.63 -0.83 1.49
N TYR A 98 5.41 -0.14 2.31
CA TYR A 98 6.88 -0.19 2.23
C TYR A 98 7.36 -1.51 2.87
N PRO A 99 8.01 -2.42 2.11
CA PRO A 99 8.41 -3.72 2.64
C PRO A 99 9.35 -3.65 3.84
N ASP A 100 10.15 -2.58 3.94
CA ASP A 100 11.06 -2.32 5.05
C ASP A 100 10.37 -1.75 6.30
N ARG A 101 9.12 -1.29 6.19
CA ARG A 101 8.33 -0.64 7.27
C ARG A 101 7.18 -1.49 7.81
N VAL A 102 7.01 -2.70 7.28
CA VAL A 102 6.06 -3.71 7.75
C VAL A 102 6.78 -5.02 8.08
N ASP A 103 6.13 -5.94 8.78
CA ASP A 103 6.78 -7.21 9.14
C ASP A 103 6.81 -8.18 7.97
N ALA A 104 5.71 -8.28 7.24
CA ALA A 104 5.63 -9.10 6.03
C ALA A 104 4.58 -8.58 5.05
N ILE A 105 4.84 -8.81 3.76
CA ILE A 105 3.87 -8.73 2.66
C ILE A 105 3.93 -10.09 1.98
N THR A 106 2.94 -10.95 2.20
CA THR A 106 2.89 -12.28 1.59
C THR A 106 1.95 -12.27 0.40
N VAL A 107 2.31 -13.01 -0.66
CA VAL A 107 1.48 -13.23 -1.84
C VAL A 107 1.38 -14.73 -2.06
N GLY A 108 0.18 -15.28 -2.08
CA GLY A 108 -0.07 -16.69 -2.40
C GLY A 108 -0.17 -17.67 -1.22
N GLY A 109 0.05 -17.21 0.02
CA GLY A 109 -0.17 -18.00 1.24
C GLY A 109 0.89 -19.06 1.52
#